data_AF-A0A2P4YNT6-F1
#
_entry.id   AF-A0A2P4YNT6-F1
#
_cell.length_a   1.000
_cell.length_b   1.000
_cell.length_c   1.000
_cell.angle_alpha   90.00
_cell.angle_beta   90.00
_cell.angle_gamma   90.00
#
_symmetry.space_group_name_H-M   'P 1'
#
loop_
_entity.id
_entity.type
_entity.pdbx_description
1 polymer ?
#
loop_
_entity_poly.entity_id
_entity_poly.type
_entity_poly.pdbx_seq_one_letter_code
_entity_poly.pdbx_strand_id
1 'polypeptide(L)'
;MGILRQLNLYYEGRQDDSTCRRCQLGKETQTHIFWECPHAKECWLWLISHWLGAPASESELPKFRDYCASRKAPPISTTMKMRLNLDTGSYTSQFEEVLQRIWRVLTTVCYTVLWVQRNRKIFEEESMSVEQSCYDFQEAGIRQLRAVAKREQMLPETVKKGVLLSQCLDSFTKLPEQQPRESVAAMRLARQSPLVAMIKTKLGF
;
A
#
# COMPACT_ATOMS: atom_id res chain seq x y z
N MET A 1 2.72 -24.42 22.24
CA MET A 1 1.41 -24.60 21.59
C MET A 1 0.96 -23.25 21.06
N GLY A 2 1.21 -22.97 19.77
CA GLY A 2 0.82 -21.70 19.17
C GLY A 2 -0.67 -21.76 18.81
N ILE A 3 -1.47 -20.85 19.37
CA ILE A 3 -2.83 -20.60 18.88
C ILE A 3 -2.69 -20.25 17.40
N LEU A 4 -3.09 -21.18 16.52
CA LEU A 4 -3.33 -20.87 15.12
C LEU A 4 -4.36 -19.75 15.13
N ARG A 5 -3.91 -18.51 14.91
CA ARG A 5 -4.76 -17.34 14.67
C ARG A 5 -5.40 -17.49 13.29
N GLN A 6 -6.13 -18.58 13.13
CA GLN A 6 -6.96 -18.83 11.97
C GLN A 6 -8.22 -18.02 12.25
N LEU A 7 -8.30 -16.81 11.68
CA LEU A 7 -9.62 -16.28 11.38
C LEU A 7 -10.35 -17.43 10.67
N ASN A 8 -11.52 -17.82 11.18
CA ASN A 8 -12.37 -18.77 10.48
C ASN A 8 -12.74 -18.11 9.14
N LEU A 9 -11.94 -18.40 8.11
CA LEU A 9 -12.15 -17.96 6.73
C LEU A 9 -13.30 -18.76 6.08
N TYR A 10 -14.19 -19.32 6.90
CA TYR A 10 -15.36 -20.06 6.47
C TYR A 10 -16.37 -19.09 5.86
N TYR A 11 -16.92 -19.49 4.72
CA TYR A 11 -18.06 -18.88 4.07
C TYR A 11 -18.79 -19.96 3.29
N GLU A 12 -20.08 -19.77 3.06
CA GLU A 12 -20.92 -20.69 2.30
C GLU A 12 -20.39 -20.84 0.86
N GLY A 13 -20.27 -22.07 0.36
CA GLY A 13 -19.68 -22.36 -0.96
C GLY A 13 -18.14 -22.42 -1.00
N ARG A 14 -17.46 -22.40 0.15
CA ARG A 14 -16.02 -22.66 0.21
C ARG A 14 -15.75 -24.12 -0.19
N GLN A 15 -15.02 -24.32 -1.28
CA GLN A 15 -14.50 -25.64 -1.66
C GLN A 15 -13.53 -26.19 -0.61
N ASP A 16 -13.44 -27.51 -0.48
CA ASP A 16 -12.54 -28.21 0.45
C ASP A 16 -11.06 -27.90 0.21
N ASP A 17 -10.74 -27.40 -1.00
CA ASP A 17 -9.42 -26.85 -1.29
C ASP A 17 -9.18 -25.54 -0.52
N SER A 18 -8.29 -25.65 0.48
CA SER A 18 -7.85 -24.52 1.29
C SER A 18 -6.78 -23.66 0.61
N THR A 19 -6.43 -23.89 -0.65
CA THR A 19 -5.41 -23.13 -1.38
C THR A 19 -5.79 -21.65 -1.55
N CYS A 20 -4.81 -20.75 -1.47
CA CYS A 20 -5.03 -19.32 -1.67
C CYS A 20 -5.57 -19.03 -3.07
N ARG A 21 -6.78 -18.50 -3.18
CA ARG A 21 -7.42 -18.29 -4.49
C ARG A 21 -6.82 -17.14 -5.31
N ARG A 22 -6.00 -16.28 -4.68
CA ARG A 22 -5.32 -15.19 -5.37
C ARG A 22 -4.05 -15.66 -6.09
N CYS A 23 -3.20 -16.41 -5.41
CA CYS A 23 -1.90 -16.83 -5.97
C CYS A 23 -1.82 -18.33 -6.31
N GLN A 24 -2.78 -19.15 -5.87
CA GLN A 24 -2.78 -20.60 -6.02
C GLN A 24 -1.56 -21.29 -5.36
N LEU A 25 -0.92 -20.61 -4.39
CA LEU A 25 0.24 -21.11 -3.67
C LEU A 25 -0.08 -21.28 -2.19
N GLY A 26 0.03 -22.51 -1.70
CA GLY A 26 -0.10 -22.83 -0.28
C GLY A 26 -1.49 -22.60 0.30
N LYS A 27 -1.64 -22.91 1.59
CA LYS A 27 -2.91 -22.79 2.29
C LYS A 27 -3.27 -21.32 2.56
N GLU A 28 -4.50 -20.95 2.25
CA GLU A 28 -5.10 -19.66 2.58
C GLU A 28 -5.27 -19.54 4.09
N THR A 29 -4.28 -18.90 4.71
CA THR A 29 -4.29 -18.52 6.13
C THR A 29 -4.20 -17.00 6.25
N GLN A 30 -4.52 -16.46 7.44
CA GLN A 30 -4.28 -15.03 7.71
C GLN A 30 -2.80 -14.66 7.50
N THR A 31 -1.90 -15.54 7.93
CA THR A 31 -0.46 -15.36 7.73
C THR A 31 -0.13 -15.28 6.24
N HIS A 32 -0.69 -16.19 5.45
CA HIS A 32 -0.48 -16.19 4.02
C HIS A 32 -1.03 -14.91 3.36
N ILE A 33 -2.29 -14.58 3.61
CA ILE A 33 -2.99 -13.42 3.02
C ILE A 33 -2.20 -12.11 3.23
N PHE A 34 -1.63 -11.93 4.42
CA PHE A 34 -0.99 -10.68 4.81
C PHE A 34 0.53 -10.67 4.70
N TRP A 35 1.22 -11.81 4.53
CA TRP A 35 2.68 -11.83 4.56
C TRP A 35 3.33 -12.66 3.46
N GLU A 36 2.80 -13.85 3.17
CA GLU A 36 3.48 -14.83 2.32
C GLU A 36 2.98 -14.80 0.88
N CYS A 37 1.73 -14.38 0.68
CA CYS A 37 1.13 -14.23 -0.63
C CYS A 37 1.94 -13.23 -1.47
N PRO A 38 2.26 -13.51 -2.75
CA PRO A 38 2.98 -12.58 -3.62
C PRO A 38 2.36 -11.18 -3.67
N HIS A 39 1.02 -11.08 -3.66
CA HIS A 39 0.29 -9.82 -3.57
C HIS A 39 0.64 -9.00 -2.33
N ALA A 40 0.80 -9.67 -1.18
CA ALA A 40 1.18 -9.02 0.07
C ALA A 40 2.66 -8.63 0.08
N LYS A 41 3.53 -9.53 -0.38
CA LYS A 41 4.97 -9.28 -0.46
C LYS A 41 5.26 -8.03 -1.28
N GLU A 42 4.66 -7.89 -2.45
CA GLU A 42 4.89 -6.73 -3.32
C GLU A 42 4.46 -5.40 -2.66
N CYS A 43 3.29 -5.38 -2.01
CA CYS A 43 2.85 -4.21 -1.26
C CYS A 43 3.82 -3.84 -0.13
N TRP A 44 4.32 -4.82 0.63
CA TRP A 44 5.28 -4.56 1.70
C TRP A 44 6.65 -4.14 1.19
N LEU A 45 7.14 -4.77 0.13
CA LEU A 45 8.41 -4.40 -0.50
C LEU A 45 8.37 -2.97 -1.02
N TRP A 46 7.26 -2.55 -1.62
CA TRP A 46 7.09 -1.15 -2.02
C TRP A 46 7.23 -0.21 -0.82
N LEU A 47 6.49 -0.47 0.26
CA LEU A 47 6.51 0.37 1.47
C LEU A 47 7.93 0.45 2.07
N ILE A 48 8.58 -0.70 2.20
CA ILE A 48 9.94 -0.80 2.78
C ILE A 48 10.95 -0.11 1.88
N SER A 49 10.85 -0.27 0.55
CA SER A 49 11.76 0.37 -0.40
C SER A 49 11.71 1.90 -0.29
N HIS A 50 10.49 2.45 -0.22
CA HIS A 50 10.27 3.88 -0.08
C HIS A 50 10.76 4.38 1.29
N TRP A 51 10.55 3.61 2.35
CA TRP A 51 11.03 3.94 3.70
C TRP A 51 12.55 3.96 3.80
N LEU A 52 13.21 2.91 3.32
CA LEU A 52 14.67 2.79 3.31
C LEU A 52 15.30 3.81 2.38
N GLY A 53 14.59 4.13 1.31
CA GLY A 53 15.10 4.93 0.24
C GLY A 53 16.04 4.17 -0.69
N ALA A 54 15.78 2.88 -0.92
CA ALA A 54 16.46 2.04 -1.89
C ALA A 54 15.57 0.83 -2.21
N PRO A 55 15.75 0.12 -3.33
CA PRO A 55 14.99 -1.11 -3.60
C PRO A 55 15.22 -2.13 -2.49
N ALA A 56 14.13 -2.60 -1.88
CA ALA A 56 14.13 -3.69 -0.91
C ALA A 56 13.93 -5.03 -1.62
N SER A 57 14.58 -6.07 -1.10
CA SER A 57 14.39 -7.46 -1.54
C SER A 57 13.56 -8.24 -0.51
N GLU A 58 13.10 -9.44 -0.88
CA GLU A 58 12.34 -10.31 0.04
C GLU A 58 13.10 -10.64 1.34
N SER A 59 14.44 -10.60 1.34
CA SER A 59 15.24 -10.82 2.56
C SER A 59 15.08 -9.71 3.60
N GLU A 60 14.54 -8.55 3.22
CA GLU A 60 14.21 -7.47 4.16
C GLU A 60 12.86 -7.69 4.87
N LEU A 61 11.92 -8.45 4.27
CA LEU A 61 10.57 -8.63 4.84
C LEU A 61 10.57 -9.13 6.29
N PRO A 62 11.40 -10.13 6.69
CA PRO A 62 11.43 -10.58 8.08
C PRO A 62 11.85 -9.49 9.05
N LYS A 63 12.77 -8.60 8.65
CA LYS A 63 13.28 -7.51 9.51
C LYS A 63 12.24 -6.42 9.76
N PHE A 64 11.33 -6.23 8.81
CA PHE A 64 10.29 -5.19 8.87
C PHE A 64 8.94 -5.71 9.38
N ARG A 65 8.78 -7.03 9.51
CA ARG A 65 7.50 -7.66 9.83
C ARG A 65 6.85 -7.10 11.10
N ASP A 66 7.62 -6.98 12.19
CA ASP A 66 7.11 -6.49 13.46
C ASP A 66 6.71 -5.02 13.41
N TYR A 67 7.45 -4.20 12.66
CA TYR A 67 7.10 -2.79 12.42
C TYR A 67 5.80 -2.67 11.61
N CYS A 68 5.62 -3.50 10.59
CA CYS A 68 4.38 -3.56 9.82
C CYS A 68 3.20 -4.07 10.66
N ALA A 69 3.40 -5.11 11.47
CA ALA A 69 2.37 -5.71 12.32
C ALA A 69 1.90 -4.78 13.44
N SER A 70 2.85 -4.13 14.11
CA SER A 70 2.57 -3.19 15.20
C SER A 70 2.15 -1.80 14.71
N ARG A 71 2.29 -1.52 13.40
CA ARG A 71 2.11 -0.19 12.79
C ARG A 71 3.00 0.88 13.41
N LYS A 72 4.09 0.47 14.08
CA LYS A 72 5.14 1.35 14.60
C LYS A 72 6.22 1.46 13.55
N ALA A 73 6.64 2.67 13.25
CA ALA A 73 7.66 2.89 12.24
C ALA A 73 9.01 2.33 12.69
N PRO A 74 9.81 1.77 11.77
CA PRO A 74 11.21 1.50 12.03
C PRO A 74 11.98 2.81 12.24
N PRO A 75 13.23 2.73 12.71
CA PRO A 75 14.14 3.87 12.64
C PRO A 75 14.18 4.45 11.22
N ILE A 76 14.14 5.79 11.13
CA ILE A 76 14.16 6.50 9.85
C ILE A 76 15.56 6.36 9.26
N SER A 77 15.64 5.89 8.00
CA SER A 77 16.93 5.66 7.34
C SER A 77 17.68 6.98 7.11
N THR A 78 19.01 6.90 7.13
CA THR A 78 19.88 8.05 6.80
C THR A 78 19.54 8.63 5.43
N THR A 79 19.25 7.77 4.45
CA THR A 79 18.85 8.18 3.09
C THR A 79 17.56 9.00 3.08
N MET A 80 16.55 8.61 3.86
CA MET A 80 15.31 9.37 3.99
C MET A 80 15.55 10.73 4.65
N LYS A 81 16.36 10.78 5.72
CA LYS A 81 16.74 12.04 6.39
C LYS A 81 17.47 12.98 5.43
N MET A 82 18.44 12.47 4.69
CA MET A 82 19.17 13.21 3.67
C MET A 82 18.24 13.77 2.59
N ARG A 83 17.30 12.96 2.08
CA ARG A 83 16.34 13.42 1.06
C ARG A 83 15.48 14.56 1.59
N LEU A 84 14.90 14.41 2.77
CA LEU A 84 14.06 15.48 3.35
C LEU A 84 14.85 16.76 3.56
N ASN A 85 16.11 16.65 3.98
CA ASN A 85 16.98 17.80 4.12
C ASN A 85 17.26 18.49 2.77
N LEU A 86 17.48 17.72 1.69
CA LEU A 86 17.66 18.26 0.34
C LEU A 86 16.38 18.90 -0.21
N ASP A 87 15.23 18.27 -0.01
CA ASP A 87 13.95 18.72 -0.54
C ASP A 87 13.38 19.95 0.19
N THR A 88 13.70 20.12 1.48
CA THR A 88 13.08 21.15 2.34
C THR A 88 14.08 22.14 2.94
N GLY A 89 15.38 21.96 2.69
CA GLY A 89 16.46 22.81 3.21
C GLY A 89 16.79 22.61 4.70
N SER A 90 16.04 21.79 5.43
CA SER A 90 16.33 21.45 6.83
C SER A 90 15.70 20.11 7.24
N TYR A 91 16.22 19.51 8.30
CA TYR A 91 15.58 18.35 8.94
C TYR A 91 15.35 18.64 10.42
N THR A 92 14.12 18.39 10.89
CA THR A 92 13.70 18.65 12.28
C THR A 92 12.94 17.44 12.83
N SER A 93 12.81 17.35 14.16
CA SER A 93 12.06 16.27 14.82
C SER A 93 10.59 16.17 14.38
N GLN A 94 9.99 17.29 13.91
CA GLN A 94 8.62 17.28 13.38
C GLN A 94 8.49 16.43 12.10
N PHE A 95 9.54 16.31 11.30
CA PHE A 95 9.55 15.39 10.16
C PHE A 95 9.52 13.92 10.61
N GLU A 96 10.13 13.60 11.76
CA GLU A 96 10.12 12.23 12.30
C GLU A 96 8.70 11.80 12.68
N GLU A 97 7.97 12.65 13.42
CA GLU A 97 6.59 12.39 13.81
C GLU A 97 5.67 12.20 12.59
N VAL A 98 5.86 13.02 11.56
CA VAL A 98 5.07 12.95 10.33
C VAL A 98 5.41 11.69 9.52
N LEU A 99 6.68 11.30 9.40
CA LEU A 99 7.06 10.05 8.76
C LEU A 99 6.49 8.83 9.50
N GLN A 100 6.55 8.83 10.84
CA GLN A 100 5.93 7.78 11.66
C GLN A 100 4.42 7.68 11.40
N ARG A 101 3.75 8.82 11.21
CA ARG A 101 2.33 8.87 10.83
C ARG A 101 2.10 8.30 9.43
N ILE A 102 2.93 8.63 8.44
CA ILE A 102 2.85 8.06 7.08
C ILE A 102 2.96 6.53 7.15
N TRP A 103 3.96 6.01 7.88
CA TRP A 103 4.12 4.57 8.08
C TRP A 103 2.87 3.93 8.70
N ARG A 104 2.34 4.50 9.78
CA ARG A 104 1.15 3.99 10.46
C ARG A 104 -0.07 3.93 9.53
N VAL A 105 -0.26 4.96 8.69
CA VAL A 105 -1.36 4.99 7.71
C VAL A 105 -1.13 3.93 6.63
N LEU A 106 0.04 3.90 6.00
CA LEU A 106 0.30 2.96 4.90
C LEU A 106 0.25 1.50 5.36
N THR A 107 0.78 1.17 6.54
CA THR A 107 0.64 -0.18 7.11
C THR A 107 -0.83 -0.55 7.33
N THR A 108 -1.65 0.38 7.84
CA THR A 108 -3.10 0.16 8.01
C THR A 108 -3.80 -0.04 6.68
N VAL A 109 -3.52 0.82 5.69
CA VAL A 109 -4.10 0.74 4.35
C VAL A 109 -3.72 -0.58 3.69
N CYS A 110 -2.48 -1.03 3.80
CA CYS A 110 -2.02 -2.31 3.24
C CYS A 110 -2.88 -3.49 3.75
N TYR A 111 -3.10 -3.60 5.07
CA TYR A 111 -3.99 -4.64 5.62
C TYR A 111 -5.40 -4.56 5.04
N THR A 112 -5.99 -3.37 4.99
CA THR A 112 -7.37 -3.18 4.51
C THR A 112 -7.48 -3.53 3.03
N VAL A 113 -6.52 -3.09 2.20
CA VAL A 113 -6.49 -3.35 0.77
C VAL A 113 -6.31 -4.83 0.50
N LEU A 114 -5.34 -5.49 1.14
CA LEU A 114 -5.13 -6.93 0.97
C LEU A 114 -6.37 -7.75 1.35
N TRP A 115 -7.09 -7.34 2.40
CA TRP A 115 -8.34 -7.99 2.81
C TRP A 115 -9.46 -7.78 1.78
N VAL A 116 -9.66 -6.53 1.31
CA VAL A 116 -10.66 -6.20 0.29
C VAL A 116 -10.39 -6.95 -1.01
N GLN A 117 -9.14 -6.98 -1.46
CA GLN A 117 -8.74 -7.71 -2.67
C GLN A 117 -9.00 -9.22 -2.55
N ARG A 118 -8.74 -9.81 -1.39
CA ARG A 118 -9.08 -11.21 -1.11
C ARG A 118 -10.59 -11.45 -1.20
N ASN A 119 -11.40 -10.57 -0.63
CA ASN A 119 -12.85 -10.70 -0.67
C ASN A 119 -13.40 -10.55 -2.09
N ARG A 120 -12.92 -9.58 -2.87
CA ARG A 120 -13.29 -9.44 -4.29
C ARG A 120 -12.99 -10.70 -5.09
N LYS A 121 -11.80 -11.30 -4.90
CA LYS A 121 -11.47 -12.55 -5.58
C LYS A 121 -12.41 -13.70 -5.24
N ILE A 122 -12.95 -13.71 -4.02
CA ILE A 122 -13.74 -14.84 -3.50
C ILE A 122 -15.23 -14.70 -3.79
N PHE A 123 -15.77 -13.49 -3.63
CA PHE A 123 -17.20 -13.23 -3.73
C PHE A 123 -17.60 -12.58 -5.06
N GLU A 124 -16.67 -11.96 -5.77
CA GLU A 124 -16.91 -11.28 -7.05
C GLU A 124 -16.08 -11.91 -8.18
N GLU A 125 -15.31 -12.96 -7.89
CA GLU A 125 -14.43 -13.70 -8.81
C GLU A 125 -13.34 -12.85 -9.51
N GLU A 126 -13.20 -11.56 -9.15
CA GLU A 126 -12.30 -10.59 -9.76
C GLU A 126 -10.86 -11.11 -9.80
N SER A 127 -10.27 -11.18 -10.99
CA SER A 127 -8.85 -11.49 -11.16
C SER A 127 -8.03 -10.23 -10.93
N MET A 128 -6.92 -10.38 -10.20
CA MET A 128 -6.02 -9.29 -9.89
C MET A 128 -4.59 -9.79 -10.04
N SER A 129 -3.74 -9.03 -10.71
CA SER A 129 -2.30 -9.32 -10.76
C SER A 129 -1.59 -8.81 -9.50
N VAL A 130 -0.35 -9.23 -9.30
CA VAL A 130 0.47 -8.75 -8.18
C VAL A 130 0.75 -7.25 -8.31
N GLU A 131 1.03 -6.80 -9.53
CA GLU A 131 1.29 -5.39 -9.86
C GLU A 131 0.04 -4.54 -9.60
N GLN A 132 -1.13 -5.00 -10.05
CA GLN A 132 -2.39 -4.29 -9.81
C GLN A 132 -2.71 -4.21 -8.31
N SER A 133 -2.40 -5.27 -7.56
CA SER A 133 -2.58 -5.30 -6.11
C SER A 133 -1.72 -4.23 -5.42
N CYS A 134 -0.45 -4.12 -5.81
CA CYS A 134 0.46 -3.11 -5.28
C CYS A 134 0.02 -1.70 -5.68
N TYR A 135 -0.37 -1.49 -6.94
CA TYR A 135 -0.90 -0.22 -7.42
C TYR A 135 -2.13 0.25 -6.64
N ASP A 136 -3.12 -0.65 -6.42
CA ASP A 136 -4.32 -0.32 -5.66
C ASP A 136 -3.99 0.07 -4.21
N PHE A 137 -2.98 -0.56 -3.60
CA PHE A 137 -2.45 -0.18 -2.29
C PHE A 137 -1.81 1.22 -2.30
N GLN A 138 -0.93 1.48 -3.26
CA GLN A 138 -0.24 2.78 -3.41
C GLN A 138 -1.24 3.92 -3.58
N GLU A 139 -2.17 3.77 -4.52
CA GLU A 139 -3.20 4.77 -4.81
C GLU A 139 -4.08 5.03 -3.58
N ALA A 140 -4.56 3.96 -2.92
CA ALA A 140 -5.39 4.11 -1.72
C ALA A 140 -4.63 4.86 -0.60
N GLY A 141 -3.38 4.48 -0.35
CA GLY A 141 -2.56 5.06 0.71
C GLY A 141 -2.20 6.52 0.44
N ILE A 142 -1.66 6.81 -0.75
CA ILE A 142 -1.26 8.16 -1.15
C ILE A 142 -2.47 9.09 -1.21
N ARG A 143 -3.60 8.63 -1.76
CA ARG A 143 -4.84 9.43 -1.83
C ARG A 143 -5.34 9.80 -0.43
N GLN A 144 -5.36 8.85 0.51
CA GLN A 144 -5.78 9.13 1.89
C GLN A 144 -4.84 10.14 2.56
N LEU A 145 -3.53 9.98 2.42
CA LEU A 145 -2.55 10.91 3.00
C LEU A 145 -2.65 12.31 2.40
N ARG A 146 -2.82 12.43 1.08
CA ARG A 146 -3.05 13.73 0.41
C ARG A 146 -4.33 14.40 0.89
N ALA A 147 -5.42 13.65 1.04
CA ALA A 147 -6.68 14.18 1.54
C ALA A 147 -6.54 14.72 2.97
N VAL A 148 -5.82 14.00 3.84
CA VAL A 148 -5.52 14.42 5.20
C VAL A 148 -4.66 15.68 5.22
N ALA A 149 -3.57 15.71 4.45
CA ALA A 149 -2.68 16.87 4.36
C ALA A 149 -3.45 18.12 3.91
N LYS A 150 -4.26 18.00 2.84
CA LYS A 150 -5.11 19.09 2.35
C LYS A 150 -6.09 19.56 3.42
N ARG A 151 -6.74 18.65 4.14
CA ARG A 151 -7.67 19.02 5.23
C ARG A 151 -6.95 19.78 6.34
N GLU A 152 -5.76 19.35 6.74
CA GLU A 152 -5.00 20.01 7.80
C GLU A 152 -4.49 21.38 7.39
N GLN A 153 -4.15 21.57 6.11
CA GLN A 153 -3.77 22.88 5.55
C GLN A 153 -4.91 23.90 5.55
N MET A 154 -6.17 23.45 5.50
CA MET A 154 -7.34 24.35 5.53
C MET A 154 -7.69 24.86 6.93
N LEU A 155 -7.06 24.35 7.99
CA LEU A 155 -7.38 24.71 9.38
C LEU A 155 -6.20 25.47 10.02
N PRO A 156 -6.41 26.67 10.62
CA PRO A 156 -5.32 27.45 11.22
C PRO A 156 -4.50 26.68 12.25
N GLU A 157 -5.15 25.83 13.05
CA GLU A 157 -4.52 25.06 14.12
C GLU A 157 -3.59 23.95 13.62
N THR A 158 -3.83 23.44 12.41
CA THR A 158 -3.10 22.27 11.86
C THR A 158 -2.34 22.57 10.59
N VAL A 159 -2.35 23.81 10.10
CA VAL A 159 -1.76 24.20 8.81
C VAL A 159 -0.31 23.73 8.68
N LYS A 160 0.50 23.95 9.73
CA LYS A 160 1.91 23.53 9.76
C LYS A 160 2.06 22.01 9.63
N LYS A 161 1.22 21.22 10.33
CA LYS A 161 1.22 19.76 10.24
C LYS A 161 0.84 19.28 8.84
N GLY A 162 -0.16 19.93 8.23
CA GLY A 162 -0.58 19.64 6.88
C GLY A 162 0.49 19.93 5.82
N VAL A 163 1.24 21.03 5.97
CA VAL A 163 2.38 21.35 5.08
C VAL A 163 3.50 20.32 5.23
N LEU A 164 3.89 20.00 6.47
CA LEU A 164 4.91 19.00 6.74
C LEU A 164 4.52 17.62 6.21
N LEU A 165 3.25 17.23 6.34
CA LEU A 165 2.74 15.97 5.80
C LEU A 165 2.83 15.93 4.28
N SER A 166 2.47 17.01 3.58
CA SER A 166 2.66 17.10 2.12
C SER A 166 4.13 16.96 1.73
N GLN A 167 5.02 17.73 2.36
CA GLN A 167 6.46 17.66 2.07
C GLN A 167 7.04 16.26 2.33
N CYS A 168 6.71 15.66 3.47
CA CYS A 168 7.14 14.30 3.79
C CYS A 168 6.62 13.29 2.77
N LEU A 169 5.35 13.39 2.38
CA LEU A 169 4.74 12.47 1.42
C LEU A 169 5.39 12.60 0.04
N ASP A 170 5.63 13.83 -0.42
CA ASP A 170 6.28 14.07 -1.70
C ASP A 170 7.69 13.47 -1.69
N SER A 171 8.51 13.76 -0.67
CA SER A 171 9.83 13.13 -0.51
C SER A 171 9.78 11.60 -0.38
N PHE A 172 8.78 11.08 0.33
CA PHE A 172 8.60 9.63 0.50
C PHE A 172 8.34 8.94 -0.84
N THR A 173 7.54 9.55 -1.71
CA THR A 173 7.16 8.99 -3.03
C THR A 173 8.20 9.15 -4.14
N LYS A 174 9.30 9.89 -3.90
CA LYS A 174 10.32 10.22 -4.91
C LYS A 174 11.34 9.09 -5.24
N LEU A 175 11.13 7.81 -4.91
CA LEU A 175 12.21 6.80 -4.97
C LEU A 175 11.80 5.35 -5.23
N PRO A 176 12.73 4.54 -5.77
CA PRO A 176 13.21 4.67 -7.14
C PRO A 176 12.21 3.97 -8.07
N GLU A 177 12.05 4.52 -9.27
CA GLU A 177 11.46 3.79 -10.39
C GLU A 177 12.13 2.41 -10.49
N GLN A 178 11.35 1.36 -10.24
CA GLN A 178 11.58 0.11 -10.96
C GLN A 178 11.40 0.48 -12.44
N GLN A 179 12.32 0.03 -13.31
CA GLN A 179 12.19 0.16 -14.76
C GLN A 179 10.73 0.05 -15.18
N PRO A 180 10.23 0.90 -16.11
CA PRO A 180 8.86 0.79 -16.57
C PRO A 180 8.67 -0.60 -17.18
N ARG A 181 8.06 -1.51 -16.42
CA ARG A 181 7.40 -2.66 -17.02
C ARG A 181 6.20 -2.08 -17.70
N GLU A 182 6.31 -1.93 -19.01
CA GLU A 182 5.27 -1.51 -19.94
C GLU A 182 3.98 -2.30 -19.71
N SER A 183 3.12 -1.91 -18.75
CA SER A 183 1.78 -2.49 -18.61
C SER A 183 0.76 -1.63 -17.87
N VAL A 184 1.20 -0.62 -17.09
CA VAL A 184 0.25 0.14 -16.24
C VAL A 184 -0.66 1.08 -17.05
N ALA A 185 -0.16 1.64 -18.16
CA ALA A 185 -0.99 2.43 -19.08
C ALA A 185 -2.04 1.56 -19.81
N ALA A 186 -1.73 0.29 -20.09
CA ALA A 186 -2.65 -0.67 -20.69
C ALA A 186 -3.73 -1.13 -19.69
N MET A 187 -3.39 -1.27 -18.40
CA MET A 187 -4.34 -1.67 -17.35
C MET A 187 -5.41 -0.60 -17.04
N ARG A 188 -5.07 0.70 -17.12
CA ARG A 188 -6.05 1.79 -16.95
C ARG A 188 -7.14 1.80 -18.02
N LEU A 189 -6.84 1.33 -19.24
CA LEU A 189 -7.83 1.22 -20.32
C LEU A 189 -8.78 0.03 -20.13
N ALA A 190 -8.31 -1.05 -19.51
CA ALA A 190 -9.12 -2.26 -19.27
C ALA A 190 -10.19 -2.11 -18.16
N ARG A 191 -10.08 -1.10 -17.29
CA ARG A 191 -11.05 -0.84 -16.20
C ARG A 191 -12.27 0.01 -16.61
N GLN A 192 -12.34 0.48 -17.85
CA GLN A 192 -13.57 1.11 -18.34
C GLN A 192 -14.56 0.00 -18.73
N SER A 193 -15.57 -0.21 -17.88
CA SER A 193 -16.73 -1.02 -18.26
C SER A 193 -17.22 -0.59 -19.65
N PRO A 194 -17.51 -1.51 -20.58
CA PRO A 194 -18.05 -1.19 -21.91
C PRO A 194 -19.29 -0.29 -21.83
N LEU A 195 -20.06 -0.41 -20.74
CA LEU A 195 -21.21 0.45 -20.44
C LEU A 195 -20.82 1.91 -20.16
N VAL A 196 -19.71 2.16 -19.45
CA VAL A 196 -19.23 3.52 -19.14
C VAL A 196 -18.61 4.17 -20.37
N ALA A 197 -17.93 3.39 -21.22
CA ALA A 197 -17.41 3.87 -22.50
C ALA A 197 -18.56 4.26 -23.45
N MET A 198 -19.62 3.43 -23.56
CA MET A 198 -20.80 3.73 -24.37
C MET A 198 -21.60 4.95 -23.89
N ILE A 199 -21.66 5.21 -22.58
CA ILE A 199 -22.34 6.40 -22.04
C ILE A 199 -21.59 7.68 -22.41
N LYS A 200 -20.24 7.65 -22.42
CA LYS A 200 -19.44 8.81 -22.85
C LYS A 200 -19.60 9.10 -24.35
N THR A 201 -19.66 8.07 -25.20
CA THR A 201 -19.84 8.26 -26.65
C THR A 201 -21.24 8.77 -27.00
N LYS A 202 -22.27 8.47 -26.19
CA LYS A 202 -23.64 8.96 -26.42
C LYS A 202 -23.93 10.36 -25.87
N LEU A 203 -23.11 10.88 -24.95
CA LEU A 203 -23.35 12.16 -24.27
C LEU A 203 -22.44 13.31 -24.73
N GLY A 204 -21.51 13.08 -25.67
CA GLY A 204 -20.77 14.16 -26.32
C GLY A 204 -19.95 15.05 -25.38
N PHE A 205 -19.19 14.44 -24.48
CA PHE A 205 -18.08 15.09 -23.77
C PHE A 205 -16.75 14.50 -24.21
#